data_AF-K2ADT3-F1
#
_entry.id   AF-K2ADT3-F1
#
_cell.length_a   1.000
_cell.length_b   1.000
_cell.length_c   1.000
_cell.angle_alpha   90.00
_cell.angle_beta   90.00
_cell.angle_gamma   90.00
#
_symmetry.space_group_name_H-M   'P 1'
#
loop_
_entity.id
_entity.type
_entity.pdbx_description
1 polymer ?
#
loop_
_entity_poly.entity_id
_entity_poly.type
_entity_poly.pdbx_seq_one_letter_code
_entity_poly.pdbx_strand_id
1 'polypeptide(L)'
;MIILTILLVFITGLLLLWLFNQHKYLNIFEQLALGFWVVLSLFVFELFLEGIIFDKLSLIWPVLTFFVLVWILIFKNSKNKGLLSEILVSIKDNSLQIKSSFITLKSWQKIVSVLIVFYVIFKVFMAFSINISMPTFDEDSVAGWDLKTKVFVENKSLVLDRRNSEFLGSALERNIFAPLTDTYFLFGYDKFPVGLSNIIAPLVYLCLIFLFFGIFIRKANLFYSLISVYIFTSLPFIFIHSFWAYFNYISGFFLFTFAFYLSDQVLNLEKDFKINFRILVPLAISSFLDASIRNESIMLMLAIFFIEFGLFWFYNKKDFKFKKYLFVFWGLTWAFIAYLSNIYINYISPQKVGDVSSIVKWWVISNFFESIWKPWVLSAPFIQSFYHTDYNLLYLLYFIAVIIFLFNFKKLLEIKSLFLSSVALLWIFGIILIINVELLWLLTHYAFVRYPIAIIPFLVYIVSYFIHFIFAKKWQ
;
A
#
# COMPACT_ATOMS: atom_id res chain seq x y z
N MET A 1 0.97 0.52 -25.87
CA MET A 1 2.12 0.77 -24.97
C MET A 1 1.78 0.50 -23.51
N ILE A 2 0.73 1.11 -22.93
CA ILE A 2 0.34 0.92 -21.51
C ILE A 2 0.19 -0.54 -21.09
N ILE A 3 -0.46 -1.38 -21.91
CA ILE A 3 -0.58 -2.82 -21.60
C ILE A 3 0.80 -3.47 -21.48
N LEU A 4 1.76 -3.07 -22.32
CA LEU A 4 3.13 -3.61 -22.29
C LEU A 4 3.88 -3.17 -21.04
N THR A 5 3.76 -1.90 -20.60
CA THR A 5 4.38 -1.42 -19.36
C THR A 5 3.77 -2.09 -18.13
N ILE A 6 2.45 -2.26 -18.10
CA ILE A 6 1.75 -3.04 -17.06
C ILE A 6 2.27 -4.49 -17.02
N LEU A 7 2.32 -5.16 -18.18
CA LEU A 7 2.83 -6.53 -18.27
C LEU A 7 4.31 -6.63 -17.84
N LEU A 8 5.14 -5.65 -18.21
CA LEU A 8 6.54 -5.60 -17.80
C LEU A 8 6.65 -5.56 -16.28
N VAL A 9 5.87 -4.71 -15.61
CA VAL A 9 5.85 -4.63 -14.14
C VAL A 9 5.39 -5.96 -13.52
N PHE A 10 4.28 -6.54 -14.00
CA PHE A 10 3.77 -7.82 -13.48
C PHE A 10 4.75 -8.98 -13.65
N ILE A 11 5.31 -9.14 -14.86
CA ILE A 11 6.24 -10.23 -15.16
C ILE A 11 7.51 -10.06 -14.33
N THR A 12 8.11 -8.87 -14.33
CA THR A 12 9.31 -8.59 -13.52
C THR A 12 9.03 -8.81 -12.04
N GLY A 13 7.85 -8.42 -11.55
CA GLY A 13 7.42 -8.62 -10.18
C GLY A 13 7.31 -10.08 -9.79
N LEU A 14 6.71 -10.90 -10.65
CA LEU A 14 6.66 -12.35 -10.48
C LEU A 14 8.06 -12.96 -10.46
N LEU A 15 8.94 -12.57 -11.39
CA LEU A 15 10.33 -13.04 -11.44
C LEU A 15 11.10 -12.70 -10.16
N LEU A 16 10.97 -11.46 -9.69
CA LEU A 16 11.60 -10.96 -8.48
C LEU A 16 11.11 -11.72 -7.25
N LEU A 17 9.79 -11.83 -7.07
CA LEU A 17 9.26 -12.54 -5.91
C LEU A 17 9.51 -14.03 -5.98
N TRP A 18 9.59 -14.63 -7.16
CA TRP A 18 9.97 -16.03 -7.30
C TRP A 18 11.42 -16.28 -6.83
N LEU A 19 12.36 -15.36 -7.10
CA LEU A 19 13.72 -15.43 -6.54
C LEU A 19 13.74 -15.46 -5.02
N PHE A 20 12.81 -14.73 -4.39
CA PHE A 20 12.72 -14.58 -2.94
C PHE A 20 11.82 -15.63 -2.27
N ASN A 21 10.82 -16.14 -2.97
CA ASN A 21 9.77 -17.05 -2.49
C ASN A 21 10.05 -18.53 -2.82
N GLN A 22 11.31 -18.96 -2.70
CA GLN A 22 11.74 -20.32 -3.05
C GLN A 22 11.05 -21.44 -2.25
N HIS A 23 10.37 -21.09 -1.15
CA HIS A 23 9.68 -22.02 -0.26
C HIS A 23 8.14 -21.93 -0.35
N LYS A 24 7.61 -21.29 -1.41
CA LYS A 24 6.16 -21.18 -1.67
C LYS A 24 5.37 -20.58 -0.49
N TYR A 25 5.94 -19.61 0.23
CA TYR A 25 5.27 -18.91 1.33
C TYR A 25 4.07 -18.10 0.83
N LEU A 26 4.29 -17.31 -0.23
CA LEU A 26 3.25 -16.56 -0.91
C LEU A 26 2.60 -17.42 -1.99
N ASN A 27 1.26 -17.41 -2.08
CA ASN A 27 0.59 -17.95 -3.26
C ASN A 27 0.70 -17.00 -4.48
N ILE A 28 0.20 -17.44 -5.63
CA ILE A 28 0.33 -16.67 -6.88
C ILE A 28 -0.37 -15.31 -6.84
N PHE A 29 -1.49 -15.17 -6.11
CA PHE A 29 -2.22 -13.92 -6.01
C PHE A 29 -1.48 -12.90 -5.13
N GLU A 30 -0.93 -13.36 -4.00
CA GLU A 30 -0.02 -12.57 -3.17
C GLU A 30 1.22 -12.15 -3.99
N GLN A 31 1.81 -13.07 -4.78
CA GLN A 31 2.96 -12.75 -5.65
C GLN A 31 2.62 -11.73 -6.74
N LEU A 32 1.46 -11.83 -7.38
CA LEU A 32 1.04 -10.87 -8.39
C LEU A 32 0.87 -9.47 -7.80
N ALA A 33 0.19 -9.35 -6.67
CA ALA A 33 -0.05 -8.08 -6.00
C ALA A 33 1.27 -7.46 -5.51
N LEU A 34 2.03 -8.18 -4.68
CA LEU A 34 3.25 -7.65 -4.08
C LEU A 34 4.35 -7.43 -5.13
N GLY A 35 4.46 -8.32 -6.11
CA GLY A 35 5.48 -8.24 -7.14
C GLY A 35 5.26 -7.03 -8.03
N PHE A 36 4.01 -6.79 -8.42
CA PHE A 36 3.64 -5.58 -9.17
C PHE A 36 4.11 -4.33 -8.42
N TRP A 37 3.81 -4.24 -7.13
CA TRP A 37 4.13 -3.04 -6.35
C TRP A 37 5.60 -2.81 -6.10
N VAL A 38 6.33 -3.85 -5.70
CA VAL A 38 7.77 -3.75 -5.46
C VAL A 38 8.49 -3.27 -6.72
N VAL A 39 8.13 -3.85 -7.87
CA VAL A 39 8.75 -3.47 -9.14
C VAL A 39 8.29 -2.11 -9.61
N LEU A 40 7.01 -1.75 -9.45
CA LEU A 40 6.54 -0.41 -9.80
C LEU A 40 7.28 0.66 -9.01
N SER A 41 7.43 0.49 -7.69
CA SER A 41 8.22 1.40 -6.86
C SER A 41 9.67 1.49 -7.34
N LEU A 42 10.29 0.36 -7.69
CA LEU A 42 11.66 0.33 -8.21
C LEU A 42 11.78 1.07 -9.55
N PHE A 43 10.89 0.81 -10.50
CA PHE A 43 10.91 1.45 -11.81
C PHE A 43 10.62 2.95 -11.74
N VAL A 44 9.70 3.37 -10.86
CA VAL A 44 9.44 4.79 -10.61
C VAL A 44 10.66 5.48 -9.99
N PHE A 45 11.36 4.78 -9.08
CA PHE A 45 12.60 5.29 -8.52
C PHE A 45 13.74 5.36 -9.55
N GLU A 46 13.88 4.36 -10.43
CA GLU A 46 14.82 4.38 -11.55
C GLU A 46 14.53 5.55 -12.50
N LEU A 47 13.24 5.78 -12.83
CA LEU A 47 12.79 6.89 -13.64
C LEU A 47 13.11 8.25 -12.99
N PHE A 48 12.94 8.34 -11.67
CA PHE A 48 13.33 9.52 -10.90
C PHE A 48 14.85 9.78 -10.94
N LEU A 49 15.67 8.75 -10.71
CA LEU A 49 17.12 8.86 -10.79
C LEU A 49 17.58 9.27 -12.18
N GLU A 50 16.96 8.73 -13.21
CA GLU A 50 17.25 9.09 -14.58
C GLU A 50 16.96 10.56 -14.86
N GLY A 51 15.78 11.02 -14.43
CA GLY A 51 15.38 12.42 -14.54
C GLY A 51 16.35 13.36 -13.81
N ILE A 52 16.88 12.97 -12.65
CA ILE A 52 17.89 13.78 -11.94
C ILE A 52 19.24 13.80 -12.65
N ILE A 53 19.73 12.64 -13.09
CA ILE A 53 21.10 12.49 -13.59
C ILE A 53 21.22 13.01 -15.03
N PHE A 54 20.22 12.75 -15.86
CA PHE A 54 20.27 12.98 -17.30
C PHE A 54 19.33 14.07 -17.79
N ASP A 55 18.50 14.65 -16.89
CA ASP A 55 17.45 15.62 -17.24
C ASP A 55 16.50 15.11 -18.33
N LYS A 56 16.34 13.79 -18.41
CA LYS A 56 15.53 13.08 -19.37
C LYS A 56 14.94 11.83 -18.73
N LEU A 57 13.73 11.51 -19.12
CA LEU A 57 13.05 10.29 -18.72
C LEU A 57 13.18 9.26 -19.85
N SER A 58 13.56 8.03 -19.52
CA SER A 58 13.52 6.88 -20.43
C SER A 58 13.01 5.61 -19.73
N LEU A 59 12.69 4.59 -20.53
CA LEU A 59 12.41 3.25 -20.02
C LEU A 59 13.65 2.34 -20.04
N ILE A 60 14.84 2.89 -20.31
CA ILE A 60 16.07 2.10 -20.47
C ILE A 60 16.38 1.35 -19.18
N TRP A 61 16.35 2.03 -18.02
CA TRP A 61 16.64 1.40 -16.73
C TRP A 61 15.62 0.33 -16.32
N PRO A 62 14.29 0.57 -16.38
CA PRO A 62 13.31 -0.49 -16.15
C PRO A 62 13.49 -1.73 -17.01
N VAL A 63 13.81 -1.53 -18.31
CA VAL A 63 14.05 -2.62 -19.25
C VAL A 63 15.35 -3.36 -18.92
N LEU A 64 16.42 -2.64 -18.58
CA LEU A 64 17.68 -3.25 -18.14
C LEU A 64 17.48 -4.06 -16.87
N THR A 65 16.75 -3.55 -15.88
CA THR A 65 16.44 -4.25 -14.63
C THR A 65 15.67 -5.55 -14.90
N PHE A 66 14.71 -5.55 -15.82
CA PHE A 66 14.06 -6.78 -16.27
C PHE A 66 15.05 -7.78 -16.86
N PHE A 67 15.92 -7.36 -17.78
CA PHE A 67 16.91 -8.25 -18.40
C PHE A 67 17.94 -8.78 -17.39
N VAL A 68 18.37 -7.96 -16.43
CA VAL A 68 19.27 -8.38 -15.35
C VAL A 68 18.61 -9.45 -14.49
N LEU A 69 17.34 -9.29 -14.11
CA LEU A 69 16.61 -10.29 -13.33
C LEU A 69 16.43 -11.60 -14.10
N VAL A 70 16.08 -11.52 -15.40
CA VAL A 70 16.01 -12.69 -16.28
C VAL A 70 17.37 -13.39 -16.35
N TRP A 71 18.46 -12.64 -16.50
CA TRP A 71 19.82 -13.17 -16.56
C TRP A 71 20.22 -13.87 -15.26
N ILE A 72 20.00 -13.24 -14.11
CA ILE A 72 20.23 -13.84 -12.77
C ILE A 72 19.46 -15.15 -12.65
N LEU A 73 18.21 -15.19 -13.11
CA LEU A 73 17.37 -16.38 -13.07
C LEU A 73 17.87 -17.51 -13.98
N ILE A 74 18.29 -17.19 -15.20
CA ILE A 74 18.87 -18.17 -16.13
C ILE A 74 20.13 -18.79 -15.52
N PHE A 75 21.03 -17.97 -14.96
CA PHE A 75 22.26 -18.47 -14.34
C PHE A 75 21.99 -19.33 -13.11
N LYS A 76 21.09 -18.88 -12.22
CA LYS A 76 20.73 -19.61 -11.00
C LYS A 76 20.00 -20.92 -11.28
N ASN A 77 19.16 -20.96 -12.31
CA ASN A 77 18.37 -22.14 -12.68
C ASN A 77 19.01 -23.02 -13.76
N SER A 78 20.20 -22.70 -14.25
CA SER A 78 20.92 -23.54 -15.24
C SER A 78 21.14 -25.00 -14.79
N LYS A 79 20.98 -25.29 -13.48
CA LYS A 79 21.07 -26.63 -12.88
C LYS A 79 19.73 -27.27 -12.49
N ASN A 80 18.60 -26.57 -12.57
CA ASN A 80 17.27 -27.06 -12.17
C ASN A 80 16.24 -26.89 -13.31
N LYS A 81 15.09 -27.58 -13.22
CA LYS A 81 14.00 -27.51 -14.20
C LYS A 81 13.70 -26.03 -14.56
N GLY A 82 13.57 -25.72 -15.85
CA GLY A 82 13.52 -24.33 -16.33
C GLY A 82 12.45 -23.49 -15.62
N LEU A 83 12.77 -22.23 -15.32
CA LEU A 83 11.94 -21.23 -14.64
C LEU A 83 10.45 -21.27 -15.03
N LEU A 84 10.18 -21.28 -16.34
CA LEU A 84 8.83 -21.30 -16.91
C LEU A 84 8.04 -22.51 -16.42
N SER A 85 8.68 -23.67 -16.28
CA SER A 85 8.04 -24.88 -15.78
C SER A 85 7.63 -24.76 -14.31
N GLU A 86 8.44 -24.12 -13.47
CA GLU A 86 8.12 -23.95 -12.04
C GLU A 86 7.00 -22.93 -11.83
N ILE A 87 6.99 -21.84 -12.60
CA ILE A 87 5.88 -20.87 -12.61
C ILE A 87 4.58 -21.55 -13.04
N LEU A 88 4.62 -22.31 -14.14
CA LEU A 88 3.45 -23.06 -14.63
C LEU A 88 2.96 -24.10 -13.62
N VAL A 89 3.88 -24.79 -12.92
CA VAL A 89 3.52 -25.71 -11.82
C VAL A 89 2.85 -24.95 -10.68
N SER A 90 3.38 -23.81 -10.25
CA SER A 90 2.75 -22.97 -9.20
C SER A 90 1.33 -22.53 -9.59
N ILE A 91 1.14 -22.09 -10.84
CA ILE A 91 -0.19 -21.71 -11.36
C ILE A 91 -1.13 -22.92 -11.36
N LYS A 92 -0.64 -24.09 -11.80
CA LYS A 92 -1.40 -25.33 -11.81
C LYS A 92 -1.79 -25.78 -10.39
N ASP A 93 -0.87 -25.74 -9.44
CA ASP A 93 -1.10 -26.10 -8.04
C ASP A 93 -2.20 -25.22 -7.42
N ASN A 94 -2.12 -23.89 -7.61
CA ASN A 94 -3.15 -22.95 -7.13
C ASN A 94 -4.51 -23.18 -7.81
N SER A 95 -4.53 -23.45 -9.12
CA SER A 95 -5.75 -23.78 -9.85
C SER A 95 -6.41 -25.06 -9.31
N LEU A 96 -5.62 -26.09 -9.02
CA LEU A 96 -6.09 -27.33 -8.40
C LEU A 96 -6.61 -27.10 -6.98
N GLN A 97 -5.97 -26.23 -6.18
CA GLN A 97 -6.45 -25.84 -4.86
C GLN A 97 -7.81 -25.15 -4.93
N ILE A 98 -8.00 -24.21 -5.86
CA ILE A 98 -9.29 -23.53 -6.05
C ILE A 98 -10.35 -24.52 -6.51
N LYS A 99 -10.03 -25.38 -7.48
CA LYS A 99 -10.96 -26.38 -8.01
C LYS A 99 -11.41 -27.37 -6.93
N SER A 100 -10.46 -27.92 -6.18
CA SER A 100 -10.77 -28.83 -5.07
C SER A 100 -11.61 -28.14 -3.99
N SER A 101 -11.23 -26.93 -3.58
CA SER A 101 -12.00 -26.13 -2.63
C SER A 101 -13.43 -25.89 -3.13
N PHE A 102 -13.61 -25.54 -4.40
CA PHE A 102 -14.92 -25.31 -4.99
C PHE A 102 -15.80 -26.57 -4.98
N ILE A 103 -15.23 -27.74 -5.29
CA ILE A 103 -15.98 -29.01 -5.28
C ILE A 103 -16.55 -29.32 -3.89
N THR A 104 -15.77 -29.04 -2.83
CA THR A 104 -16.18 -29.28 -1.44
C THR A 104 -17.26 -28.33 -0.92
N LEU A 105 -17.57 -27.25 -1.63
CA LEU A 105 -18.61 -26.30 -1.22
C LEU A 105 -20.02 -26.88 -1.36
N LYS A 106 -20.92 -26.47 -0.45
CA LYS A 106 -22.36 -26.74 -0.56
C LYS A 106 -22.94 -26.06 -1.81
N SER A 107 -24.05 -26.58 -2.35
CA SER A 107 -24.65 -26.04 -3.59
C SER A 107 -24.96 -24.53 -3.51
N TRP A 108 -25.51 -24.05 -2.40
CA TRP A 108 -25.77 -22.62 -2.21
C TRP A 108 -24.47 -21.79 -2.13
N GLN A 109 -23.41 -22.33 -1.50
CA GLN A 109 -22.10 -21.67 -1.43
C GLN A 109 -21.47 -21.55 -2.81
N LYS A 110 -21.64 -22.56 -3.67
CA LYS A 110 -21.17 -22.53 -5.07
C LYS A 110 -21.86 -21.42 -5.85
N ILE A 111 -23.19 -21.34 -5.76
CA ILE A 111 -23.98 -20.30 -6.44
C ILE A 111 -23.53 -18.91 -5.97
N VAL A 112 -23.46 -18.69 -4.66
CA VAL A 112 -23.02 -17.41 -4.08
C VAL A 112 -21.58 -17.09 -4.49
N SER A 113 -20.68 -18.07 -4.51
CA SER A 113 -19.29 -17.88 -4.95
C SER A 113 -19.22 -17.40 -6.40
N VAL A 114 -19.99 -18.00 -7.31
CA VAL A 114 -20.03 -17.60 -8.72
C VAL A 114 -20.59 -16.18 -8.86
N LEU A 115 -21.66 -15.84 -8.13
CA LEU A 115 -22.22 -14.49 -8.13
C LEU A 115 -21.22 -13.44 -7.63
N ILE A 116 -20.47 -13.75 -6.57
CA ILE A 116 -19.42 -12.87 -6.05
C ILE A 116 -18.31 -12.68 -7.10
N VAL A 117 -17.85 -13.75 -7.75
CA VAL A 117 -16.82 -13.64 -8.80
C VAL A 117 -17.30 -12.75 -9.95
N PHE A 118 -18.53 -12.94 -10.42
CA PHE A 118 -19.11 -12.10 -11.46
C PHE A 118 -19.21 -10.63 -11.02
N TYR A 119 -19.66 -10.37 -9.79
CA TYR A 119 -19.73 -9.04 -9.21
C TYR A 119 -18.36 -8.35 -9.15
N VAL A 120 -17.34 -9.06 -8.69
CA VAL A 120 -15.96 -8.53 -8.58
C VAL A 120 -15.39 -8.21 -9.96
N ILE A 121 -15.56 -9.10 -10.95
CA ILE A 121 -15.13 -8.87 -12.33
C ILE A 121 -15.84 -7.62 -12.89
N PHE A 122 -17.15 -7.52 -12.70
CA PHE A 122 -17.92 -6.36 -13.13
C PHE A 122 -17.43 -5.08 -12.48
N LYS A 123 -17.18 -5.07 -11.17
CA LYS A 123 -16.62 -3.92 -10.44
C LYS A 123 -15.26 -3.50 -10.97
N VAL A 124 -14.34 -4.44 -11.19
CA VAL A 124 -13.02 -4.14 -11.77
C VAL A 124 -13.18 -3.53 -13.16
N PHE A 125 -14.00 -4.14 -14.02
CA PHE A 125 -14.29 -3.60 -15.35
C PHE A 125 -14.86 -2.19 -15.30
N MET A 126 -15.80 -1.92 -14.38
CA MET A 126 -16.38 -0.59 -14.22
C MET A 126 -15.35 0.42 -13.73
N ALA A 127 -14.43 0.05 -12.84
CA ALA A 127 -13.37 0.93 -12.37
C ALA A 127 -12.47 1.40 -13.54
N PHE A 128 -12.00 0.45 -14.38
CA PHE A 128 -11.25 0.79 -15.59
C PHE A 128 -12.08 1.62 -16.58
N SER A 129 -13.34 1.25 -16.82
CA SER A 129 -14.21 1.94 -17.78
C SER A 129 -14.49 3.38 -17.37
N ILE A 130 -14.82 3.61 -16.10
CA ILE A 130 -15.08 4.94 -15.55
C ILE A 130 -13.82 5.80 -15.64
N ASN A 131 -12.68 5.26 -15.18
CA ASN A 131 -11.39 5.96 -15.24
C ASN A 131 -11.03 6.41 -16.66
N ILE A 132 -11.25 5.55 -17.66
CA ILE A 132 -10.98 5.88 -19.07
C ILE A 132 -11.92 6.97 -19.62
N SER A 133 -13.16 7.00 -19.13
CA SER A 133 -14.23 7.86 -19.65
C SER A 133 -14.35 9.22 -18.97
N MET A 134 -13.81 9.38 -17.75
CA MET A 134 -13.93 10.61 -16.97
C MET A 134 -12.80 11.59 -17.29
N PRO A 135 -13.09 12.88 -17.45
CA PRO A 135 -12.04 13.91 -17.50
C PRO A 135 -11.33 14.00 -16.14
N THR A 136 -10.08 14.49 -16.16
CA THR A 136 -9.29 14.78 -14.94
C THR A 136 -10.09 15.60 -13.95
N PHE A 137 -10.04 15.24 -12.67
CA PHE A 137 -10.75 15.96 -11.62
C PHE A 137 -10.09 17.32 -11.35
N ASP A 138 -10.91 18.38 -11.28
CA ASP A 138 -10.43 19.76 -11.17
C ASP A 138 -9.69 20.07 -9.85
N GLU A 139 -9.95 19.36 -8.73
CA GLU A 139 -9.22 19.64 -7.47
C GLU A 139 -7.79 19.08 -7.46
N ASP A 140 -7.51 17.96 -8.12
CA ASP A 140 -6.15 17.37 -8.19
C ASP A 140 -5.29 18.01 -9.29
N SER A 141 -5.92 18.62 -10.30
CA SER A 141 -5.26 19.53 -11.23
C SER A 141 -4.89 20.88 -10.58
N VAL A 142 -5.53 21.23 -9.46
CA VAL A 142 -5.12 22.36 -8.58
C VAL A 142 -4.07 21.94 -7.54
N ALA A 143 -4.06 20.68 -7.07
CA ALA A 143 -3.07 20.17 -6.10
C ALA A 143 -1.70 19.79 -6.72
N GLY A 144 -1.64 19.57 -8.04
CA GLY A 144 -0.40 19.49 -8.80
C GLY A 144 0.05 18.09 -9.24
N TRP A 145 -0.71 17.02 -8.97
CA TRP A 145 -0.38 15.67 -9.46
C TRP A 145 -0.53 15.62 -10.99
N ASP A 146 -1.74 15.75 -11.52
CA ASP A 146 -2.01 15.63 -12.96
C ASP A 146 -1.24 16.67 -13.78
N LEU A 147 -1.05 17.88 -13.23
CA LEU A 147 -0.23 18.92 -13.84
C LEU A 147 1.23 18.48 -13.98
N LYS A 148 1.83 17.91 -12.92
CA LYS A 148 3.20 17.38 -12.98
C LYS A 148 3.31 16.21 -13.95
N THR A 149 2.35 15.30 -13.94
CA THR A 149 2.31 14.19 -14.91
C THR A 149 2.29 14.73 -16.33
N LYS A 150 1.42 15.71 -16.61
CA LYS A 150 1.35 16.36 -17.92
C LYS A 150 2.69 16.96 -18.32
N VAL A 151 3.31 17.74 -17.44
CA VAL A 151 4.63 18.36 -17.66
C VAL A 151 5.68 17.29 -17.96
N PHE A 152 5.76 16.19 -17.19
CA PHE A 152 6.76 15.15 -17.40
C PHE A 152 6.53 14.35 -18.69
N VAL A 153 5.28 14.09 -19.06
CA VAL A 153 4.92 13.39 -20.30
C VAL A 153 5.24 14.26 -21.53
N GLU A 154 4.87 15.53 -21.49
CA GLU A 154 5.06 16.45 -22.63
C GLU A 154 6.53 16.87 -22.79
N ASN A 155 7.25 17.14 -21.69
CA ASN A 155 8.66 17.52 -21.73
C ASN A 155 9.62 16.32 -21.81
N LYS A 156 9.15 15.11 -21.45
CA LYS A 156 9.96 13.89 -21.31
C LYS A 156 11.17 14.08 -20.37
N SER A 157 11.03 14.93 -19.37
CA SER A 157 12.06 15.26 -18.38
C SER A 157 11.46 15.65 -17.03
N LEU A 158 12.28 15.60 -15.99
CA LEU A 158 11.98 16.31 -14.75
C LEU A 158 12.36 17.78 -14.94
N VAL A 159 11.46 18.72 -14.63
CA VAL A 159 11.83 20.14 -14.68
C VAL A 159 12.67 20.49 -13.45
N LEU A 160 14.00 20.50 -13.59
CA LEU A 160 14.93 20.74 -12.48
C LEU A 160 15.35 22.20 -12.29
N ASP A 161 15.13 23.08 -13.28
CA ASP A 161 15.46 24.50 -13.15
C ASP A 161 14.48 25.19 -12.19
N ARG A 162 14.97 25.63 -11.03
CA ARG A 162 14.21 26.34 -9.99
C ARG A 162 13.58 27.65 -10.47
N ARG A 163 14.05 28.21 -11.59
CA ARG A 163 13.50 29.43 -12.20
C ARG A 163 12.28 29.15 -13.07
N ASN A 164 12.07 27.90 -13.48
CA ASN A 164 10.89 27.51 -14.23
C ASN A 164 9.68 27.44 -13.30
N SER A 165 8.54 28.01 -13.71
CA SER A 165 7.27 27.91 -12.98
C SER A 165 6.81 26.46 -12.79
N GLU A 166 7.20 25.57 -13.72
CA GLU A 166 6.92 24.13 -13.69
C GLU A 166 7.99 23.33 -12.95
N PHE A 167 8.92 23.99 -12.24
CA PHE A 167 9.93 23.32 -11.44
C PHE A 167 9.28 22.24 -10.58
N LEU A 168 9.88 21.05 -10.55
CA LEU A 168 9.40 19.89 -9.82
C LEU A 168 8.99 20.20 -8.36
N GLY A 169 9.70 21.13 -7.71
CA GLY A 169 9.45 21.57 -6.33
C GLY A 169 8.57 22.82 -6.16
N SER A 170 7.95 23.37 -7.22
CA SER A 170 7.14 24.61 -7.16
C SER A 170 5.68 24.41 -6.73
N ALA A 171 5.14 23.18 -6.79
CA ALA A 171 3.76 22.88 -6.42
C ALA A 171 3.53 22.79 -4.89
N LEU A 172 2.30 23.11 -4.46
CA LEU A 172 1.84 23.00 -3.07
C LEU A 172 2.02 21.58 -2.49
N GLU A 173 1.86 20.54 -3.33
CA GLU A 173 2.18 19.16 -2.96
C GLU A 173 3.57 18.72 -3.46
N ARG A 174 4.39 18.22 -2.53
CA ARG A 174 5.76 17.74 -2.76
C ARG A 174 5.84 16.32 -3.32
N ASN A 175 4.69 15.69 -3.57
CA ASN A 175 4.63 14.33 -4.06
C ASN A 175 5.13 14.28 -5.53
N ILE A 176 6.09 13.39 -5.79
CA ILE A 176 6.60 13.09 -7.15
C ILE A 176 6.28 11.66 -7.59
N PHE A 177 5.88 10.79 -6.66
CA PHE A 177 5.74 9.36 -6.88
C PHE A 177 4.57 9.11 -7.79
N ALA A 178 3.44 9.71 -7.41
CA ALA A 178 2.18 9.57 -8.13
C ALA A 178 2.32 10.12 -9.56
N PRO A 179 2.85 11.36 -9.76
CA PRO A 179 3.13 11.86 -11.10
C PRO A 179 4.09 10.99 -11.92
N LEU A 180 5.17 10.50 -11.33
CA LEU A 180 6.11 9.62 -12.04
C LEU A 180 5.54 8.24 -12.33
N THR A 181 4.66 7.73 -11.48
CA THR A 181 3.95 6.47 -11.71
C THR A 181 3.06 6.57 -12.93
N ASP A 182 2.28 7.64 -13.04
CA ASP A 182 1.46 7.87 -14.23
C ASP A 182 2.35 8.13 -15.45
N THR A 183 3.41 8.93 -15.30
CA THR A 183 4.37 9.19 -16.38
C THR A 183 5.00 7.89 -16.90
N TYR A 184 5.32 6.94 -16.01
CA TYR A 184 5.85 5.63 -16.40
C TYR A 184 4.87 4.87 -17.30
N PHE A 185 3.57 4.82 -16.95
CA PHE A 185 2.58 4.15 -17.79
C PHE A 185 2.34 4.91 -19.10
N LEU A 186 2.44 6.24 -19.06
CA LEU A 186 2.21 7.14 -20.18
C LEU A 186 3.46 7.42 -21.04
N PHE A 187 4.59 6.77 -20.74
CA PHE A 187 5.91 7.07 -21.33
C PHE A 187 5.97 7.02 -22.87
N GLY A 188 5.00 6.39 -23.54
CA GLY A 188 4.92 6.32 -25.01
C GLY A 188 4.02 7.36 -25.67
N TYR A 189 3.47 8.32 -24.91
CA TYR A 189 2.57 9.35 -25.44
C TYR A 189 3.30 10.68 -25.60
N ASP A 190 3.12 11.34 -26.75
CA ASP A 190 3.67 12.68 -26.99
C ASP A 190 2.80 13.81 -26.41
N LYS A 191 1.54 13.50 -26.09
CA LYS A 191 0.60 14.43 -25.47
C LYS A 191 -0.07 13.74 -24.30
N PHE A 192 -0.30 14.48 -23.22
CA PHE A 192 -0.95 13.95 -22.03
C PHE A 192 -2.37 13.46 -22.33
N PRO A 193 -2.63 12.14 -22.23
CA PRO A 193 -3.96 11.59 -22.46
C PRO A 193 -4.80 11.73 -21.19
N VAL A 194 -5.68 12.74 -21.16
CA VAL A 194 -6.53 13.08 -20.01
C VAL A 194 -7.30 11.88 -19.45
N GLY A 195 -7.92 11.07 -20.31
CA GLY A 195 -8.66 9.87 -19.89
C GLY A 195 -7.78 8.71 -19.41
N LEU A 196 -6.46 8.87 -19.37
CA LEU A 196 -5.55 7.87 -18.78
C LEU A 196 -4.74 8.47 -17.63
N SER A 197 -5.06 9.71 -17.23
CA SER A 197 -4.74 10.19 -15.90
C SER A 197 -5.23 9.15 -14.90
N ASN A 198 -4.45 8.84 -13.87
CA ASN A 198 -4.92 8.00 -12.78
C ASN A 198 -5.10 6.50 -13.08
N ILE A 199 -4.52 5.97 -14.18
CA ILE A 199 -4.56 4.52 -14.51
C ILE A 199 -4.00 3.64 -13.39
N ILE A 200 -3.18 4.21 -12.50
CA ILE A 200 -2.68 3.53 -11.31
C ILE A 200 -3.79 3.11 -10.33
N ALA A 201 -4.87 3.89 -10.16
CA ALA A 201 -5.92 3.58 -9.20
C ALA A 201 -6.63 2.23 -9.43
N PRO A 202 -7.10 1.92 -10.66
CA PRO A 202 -7.74 0.63 -10.90
C PRO A 202 -6.74 -0.53 -10.81
N LEU A 203 -5.45 -0.30 -11.10
CA LEU A 203 -4.38 -1.28 -10.87
C LEU A 203 -4.14 -1.55 -9.39
N VAL A 204 -4.16 -0.51 -8.54
CA VAL A 204 -4.09 -0.64 -7.07
C VAL A 204 -5.24 -1.47 -6.55
N TYR A 205 -6.45 -1.18 -7.02
CA TYR A 205 -7.65 -1.89 -6.63
C TYR A 205 -7.59 -3.36 -7.00
N LEU A 206 -7.12 -3.69 -8.21
CA LEU A 206 -6.89 -5.08 -8.62
C LEU A 206 -5.85 -5.78 -7.74
N CYS A 207 -4.75 -5.09 -7.40
CA CYS A 207 -3.72 -5.63 -6.51
C CYS A 207 -4.24 -5.88 -5.09
N LEU A 208 -5.07 -4.98 -4.54
CA LEU A 208 -5.73 -5.19 -3.24
C LEU A 208 -6.66 -6.40 -3.28
N ILE A 209 -7.47 -6.55 -4.34
CA ILE A 209 -8.33 -7.72 -4.53
C ILE A 209 -7.51 -9.01 -4.53
N PHE A 210 -6.41 -9.06 -5.30
CA PHE A 210 -5.51 -10.23 -5.33
C PHE A 210 -4.84 -10.47 -3.99
N LEU A 211 -4.41 -9.43 -3.28
CA LEU A 211 -3.81 -9.55 -1.95
C LEU A 211 -4.81 -10.13 -0.94
N PHE A 212 -6.02 -9.57 -0.85
CA PHE A 212 -7.07 -10.06 0.04
C PHE A 212 -7.46 -11.51 -0.29
N PHE A 213 -7.71 -11.80 -1.56
CA PHE A 213 -8.03 -13.16 -1.99
C PHE A 213 -6.91 -14.14 -1.66
N GLY A 214 -5.66 -13.75 -1.95
CA GLY A 214 -4.46 -14.53 -1.68
C GLY A 214 -4.26 -14.81 -0.18
N ILE A 215 -4.35 -13.80 0.67
CA ILE A 215 -4.21 -13.99 2.12
C ILE A 215 -5.29 -14.95 2.64
N PHE A 216 -6.56 -14.74 2.25
CA PHE A 216 -7.66 -15.54 2.77
C PHE A 216 -7.71 -16.96 2.17
N ILE A 217 -7.31 -17.19 0.92
CA ILE A 217 -7.30 -18.57 0.36
C ILE A 217 -6.23 -19.44 1.03
N ARG A 218 -5.17 -18.81 1.57
CA ARG A 218 -4.14 -19.47 2.37
C ARG A 218 -4.60 -19.75 3.80
N LYS A 219 -5.36 -18.83 4.42
CA LYS A 219 -5.77 -18.90 5.84
C LYS A 219 -7.17 -19.48 6.07
N ALA A 220 -8.00 -19.53 5.04
CA ALA A 220 -9.41 -19.92 5.06
C ALA A 220 -9.76 -20.77 3.82
N ASN A 221 -11.06 -21.03 3.60
CA ASN A 221 -11.54 -21.71 2.40
C ASN A 221 -11.94 -20.71 1.29
N LEU A 222 -12.20 -21.24 0.09
CA LEU A 222 -12.60 -20.44 -1.08
C LEU A 222 -13.81 -19.54 -0.82
N PHE A 223 -14.85 -20.06 -0.16
CA PHE A 223 -16.08 -19.31 0.08
C PHE A 223 -15.84 -18.08 0.96
N TYR A 224 -15.12 -18.22 2.07
CA TYR A 224 -14.81 -17.08 2.94
C TYR A 224 -13.80 -16.12 2.31
N SER A 225 -12.90 -16.62 1.45
CA SER A 225 -11.99 -15.77 0.67
C SER A 225 -12.78 -14.85 -0.27
N LEU A 226 -13.78 -15.38 -0.95
CA LEU A 226 -14.67 -14.62 -1.82
C LEU A 226 -15.55 -13.64 -1.04
N ILE A 227 -16.11 -14.04 0.12
CA ILE A 227 -16.83 -13.10 0.99
C ILE A 227 -15.93 -11.93 1.39
N SER A 228 -14.66 -12.17 1.70
CA SER A 228 -13.74 -11.13 2.12
C SER A 228 -13.47 -10.12 1.00
N VAL A 229 -13.25 -10.62 -0.23
CA VAL A 229 -13.14 -9.77 -1.42
C VAL A 229 -14.44 -9.03 -1.70
N TYR A 230 -15.59 -9.67 -1.52
CA TYR A 230 -16.90 -9.03 -1.69
C TYR A 230 -17.08 -7.87 -0.70
N ILE A 231 -16.76 -8.05 0.58
CA ILE A 231 -16.83 -6.99 1.58
C ILE A 231 -15.96 -5.82 1.16
N PHE A 232 -14.70 -6.07 0.78
CA PHE A 232 -13.77 -5.04 0.32
C PHE A 232 -14.32 -4.25 -0.88
N THR A 233 -14.74 -4.96 -1.93
CA THR A 233 -15.19 -4.39 -3.21
C THR A 233 -16.58 -3.74 -3.15
N SER A 234 -17.38 -4.10 -2.12
CA SER A 234 -18.72 -3.54 -1.91
C SER A 234 -18.71 -2.23 -1.15
N LEU A 235 -17.59 -1.84 -0.52
CA LEU A 235 -17.45 -0.53 0.11
C LEU A 235 -17.52 0.54 -0.99
N PRO A 236 -18.57 1.38 -1.04
CA PRO A 236 -18.71 2.40 -2.10
C PRO A 236 -17.48 3.29 -2.17
N PHE A 237 -16.91 3.58 -1.00
CA PHE A 237 -15.73 4.38 -0.84
C PHE A 237 -14.50 3.81 -1.56
N ILE A 238 -14.17 2.52 -1.35
CA ILE A 238 -13.06 1.84 -2.04
C ILE A 238 -13.30 1.84 -3.55
N PHE A 239 -14.55 1.59 -3.96
CA PHE A 239 -14.88 1.56 -5.37
C PHE A 239 -14.72 2.94 -6.04
N ILE A 240 -15.17 4.03 -5.42
CA ILE A 240 -14.98 5.39 -5.96
C ILE A 240 -13.49 5.68 -6.16
N HIS A 241 -12.67 5.36 -5.17
CA HIS A 241 -11.22 5.60 -5.22
C HIS A 241 -10.44 4.60 -6.08
N SER A 242 -11.14 3.61 -6.66
CA SER A 242 -10.57 2.69 -7.65
C SER A 242 -10.54 3.25 -9.07
N PHE A 243 -11.34 4.27 -9.37
CA PHE A 243 -11.32 4.96 -10.68
C PHE A 243 -11.02 6.45 -10.57
N TRP A 244 -11.08 6.97 -9.35
CA TRP A 244 -10.70 8.32 -9.00
C TRP A 244 -9.46 8.22 -8.10
N ALA A 245 -8.28 8.35 -8.70
CA ALA A 245 -7.07 8.09 -7.95
C ALA A 245 -6.92 9.07 -6.79
N TYR A 246 -6.51 8.50 -5.67
CA TYR A 246 -6.27 9.28 -4.48
C TYR A 246 -5.12 8.67 -3.70
N PHE A 247 -4.14 9.50 -3.37
CA PHE A 247 -2.87 9.00 -2.88
C PHE A 247 -3.00 8.25 -1.53
N ASN A 248 -3.91 8.65 -0.65
CA ASN A 248 -4.11 7.96 0.64
C ASN A 248 -4.63 6.52 0.47
N TYR A 249 -5.31 6.21 -0.64
CA TYR A 249 -5.73 4.85 -0.97
C TYR A 249 -4.52 3.96 -1.32
N ILE A 250 -3.60 4.50 -2.12
CA ILE A 250 -2.32 3.84 -2.46
C ILE A 250 -1.46 3.64 -1.20
N SER A 251 -1.35 4.68 -0.37
CA SER A 251 -0.64 4.59 0.91
C SER A 251 -1.26 3.54 1.85
N GLY A 252 -2.59 3.43 1.87
CA GLY A 252 -3.30 2.39 2.63
C GLY A 252 -2.90 0.97 2.24
N PHE A 253 -2.69 0.70 0.95
CA PHE A 253 -2.15 -0.59 0.48
C PHE A 253 -0.78 -0.89 1.09
N PHE A 254 0.13 0.08 1.07
CA PHE A 254 1.49 -0.11 1.58
C PHE A 254 1.52 -0.30 3.10
N LEU A 255 0.82 0.55 3.83
CA LEU A 255 0.74 0.47 5.30
C LEU A 255 0.13 -0.87 5.72
N PHE A 256 -0.96 -1.31 5.07
CA PHE A 256 -1.58 -2.59 5.35
C PHE A 256 -0.67 -3.77 5.03
N THR A 257 -0.05 -3.77 3.85
CA THR A 257 0.84 -4.85 3.43
C THR A 257 2.04 -4.97 4.37
N PHE A 258 2.66 -3.85 4.71
CA PHE A 258 3.77 -3.80 5.65
C PHE A 258 3.38 -4.33 7.02
N ALA A 259 2.28 -3.82 7.60
CA ALA A 259 1.78 -4.27 8.90
C ALA A 259 1.44 -5.77 8.87
N PHE A 260 0.66 -6.21 7.88
CA PHE A 260 0.22 -7.60 7.75
C PHE A 260 1.38 -8.59 7.71
N TYR A 261 2.34 -8.40 6.80
CA TYR A 261 3.45 -9.33 6.69
C TYR A 261 4.41 -9.23 7.87
N LEU A 262 4.56 -8.06 8.50
CA LEU A 262 5.34 -7.92 9.72
C LEU A 262 4.68 -8.69 10.88
N SER A 263 3.37 -8.55 11.07
CA SER A 263 2.59 -9.32 12.06
C SER A 263 2.64 -10.82 11.79
N ASP A 264 2.40 -11.25 10.54
CA ASP A 264 2.44 -12.66 10.12
C ASP A 264 3.83 -13.26 10.36
N GLN A 265 4.89 -12.46 10.19
CA GLN A 265 6.26 -12.87 10.48
C GLN A 265 6.49 -13.12 11.97
N VAL A 266 6.14 -12.13 12.79
CA VAL A 266 6.34 -12.09 14.24
C VAL A 266 5.72 -13.31 14.92
N LEU A 267 4.62 -13.82 14.37
CA LEU A 267 3.88 -14.97 14.90
C LEU A 267 4.41 -16.31 14.42
N ASN A 268 4.92 -16.39 13.19
CA ASN A 268 5.32 -17.65 12.55
C ASN A 268 6.84 -17.92 12.66
N LEU A 269 7.54 -17.22 13.57
CA LEU A 269 8.99 -17.35 13.84
C LEU A 269 9.46 -18.75 14.27
N GLU A 270 8.56 -19.70 14.48
CA GLU A 270 8.91 -21.05 14.94
C GLU A 270 9.37 -22.01 13.83
N LYS A 271 9.14 -21.72 12.54
CA LYS A 271 9.48 -22.67 11.47
C LYS A 271 10.54 -22.21 10.47
N ASP A 272 10.57 -20.95 10.03
CA ASP A 272 11.40 -20.58 8.85
C ASP A 272 11.77 -19.08 8.75
N PHE A 273 12.59 -18.59 9.68
CA PHE A 273 12.97 -17.16 9.77
C PHE A 273 13.68 -16.58 8.52
N LYS A 274 14.56 -17.36 7.87
CA LYS A 274 15.33 -16.92 6.70
C LYS A 274 14.46 -16.63 5.47
N ILE A 275 13.27 -17.23 5.42
CA ILE A 275 12.39 -17.25 4.24
C ILE A 275 11.55 -15.97 4.19
N ASN A 276 11.04 -15.52 5.34
CA ASN A 276 10.22 -14.32 5.41
C ASN A 276 11.01 -13.01 5.25
N PHE A 277 12.30 -13.00 5.60
CA PHE A 277 13.13 -11.80 5.48
C PHE A 277 13.35 -11.36 4.04
N ARG A 278 13.37 -12.33 3.10
CA ARG A 278 13.54 -12.09 1.67
C ARG A 278 12.35 -11.39 1.02
N ILE A 279 11.16 -11.46 1.63
CA ILE A 279 9.94 -10.78 1.15
C ILE A 279 9.78 -9.43 1.85
N LEU A 280 10.11 -9.35 3.14
CA LEU A 280 9.98 -8.11 3.90
C LEU A 280 10.99 -7.04 3.51
N VAL A 281 12.19 -7.41 3.06
CA VAL A 281 13.17 -6.43 2.59
C VAL A 281 12.65 -5.69 1.35
N PRO A 282 12.18 -6.37 0.28
CA PRO A 282 11.53 -5.70 -0.85
C PRO A 282 10.29 -4.90 -0.46
N LEU A 283 9.46 -5.38 0.48
CA LEU A 283 8.30 -4.64 0.96
C LEU A 283 8.69 -3.38 1.73
N ALA A 284 9.67 -3.48 2.63
CA ALA A 284 10.19 -2.34 3.37
C ALA A 284 10.82 -1.31 2.44
N ILE A 285 11.55 -1.76 1.41
CA ILE A 285 12.13 -0.88 0.39
C ILE A 285 11.02 -0.23 -0.45
N SER A 286 10.01 -0.98 -0.90
CA SER A 286 8.90 -0.44 -1.71
C SER A 286 8.05 0.57 -0.94
N SER A 287 7.66 0.23 0.30
CA SER A 287 6.95 1.14 1.19
C SER A 287 7.82 2.35 1.57
N PHE A 288 9.14 2.19 1.62
CA PHE A 288 10.06 3.31 1.80
C PHE A 288 10.19 4.19 0.55
N LEU A 289 10.30 3.61 -0.65
CA LEU A 289 10.36 4.39 -1.89
C LEU A 289 9.10 5.25 -2.03
N ASP A 290 7.93 4.72 -1.65
CA ASP A 290 6.69 5.49 -1.51
C ASP A 290 6.78 6.55 -0.40
N ALA A 291 7.27 6.18 0.79
CA ALA A 291 7.39 7.09 1.93
C ALA A 291 8.45 8.19 1.76
N SER A 292 9.48 7.98 0.95
CA SER A 292 10.49 8.99 0.63
C SER A 292 9.91 10.18 -0.13
N ILE A 293 8.68 10.03 -0.61
CA ILE A 293 7.97 10.99 -1.44
C ILE A 293 6.82 11.68 -0.68
N ARG A 294 6.55 11.25 0.57
CA ARG A 294 5.70 11.95 1.55
C ARG A 294 6.27 11.91 2.96
N ASN A 295 6.46 13.10 3.53
CA ASN A 295 7.00 13.24 4.89
C ASN A 295 6.15 12.52 5.96
N GLU A 296 4.81 12.46 5.80
CA GLU A 296 3.95 11.81 6.80
C GLU A 296 4.02 10.27 6.77
N SER A 297 4.24 9.68 5.59
CA SER A 297 4.29 8.22 5.41
C SER A 297 5.42 7.58 6.22
N ILE A 298 6.56 8.26 6.36
CA ILE A 298 7.68 7.80 7.18
C ILE A 298 7.26 7.70 8.65
N MET A 299 6.57 8.72 9.19
CA MET A 299 6.09 8.73 10.57
C MET A 299 5.07 7.60 10.82
N LEU A 300 4.16 7.38 9.88
CA LEU A 300 3.14 6.34 9.97
C LEU A 300 3.75 4.93 9.95
N MET A 301 4.70 4.68 9.06
CA MET A 301 5.40 3.40 9.01
C MET A 301 6.27 3.15 10.25
N LEU A 302 6.95 4.18 10.77
CA LEU A 302 7.71 4.07 12.02
C LEU A 302 6.80 3.66 13.18
N ALA A 303 5.60 4.22 13.26
CA ALA A 303 4.66 3.86 14.31
C ALA A 303 4.16 2.42 14.20
N ILE A 304 3.77 1.97 13.00
CA ILE A 304 3.45 0.56 12.76
C ILE A 304 4.63 -0.31 13.20
N PHE A 305 5.86 0.03 12.77
CA PHE A 305 7.05 -0.70 13.13
C PHE A 305 7.25 -0.81 14.66
N PHE A 306 7.16 0.30 15.39
CA PHE A 306 7.32 0.30 16.85
C PHE A 306 6.24 -0.50 17.56
N ILE A 307 5.01 -0.50 17.05
CA ILE A 307 3.90 -1.28 17.62
C ILE A 307 4.11 -2.77 17.39
N GLU A 308 4.35 -3.16 16.14
CA GLU A 308 4.59 -4.55 15.77
C GLU A 308 5.83 -5.10 16.50
N PHE A 309 6.90 -4.30 16.61
CA PHE A 309 8.10 -4.66 17.37
C PHE A 309 7.85 -4.72 18.88
N GLY A 310 7.12 -3.76 19.44
CA GLY A 310 6.78 -3.74 20.86
C GLY A 310 5.92 -4.93 21.28
N LEU A 311 4.92 -5.29 20.46
CA LEU A 311 4.10 -6.48 20.64
C LEU A 311 4.94 -7.75 20.51
N PHE A 312 5.79 -7.84 19.48
CA PHE A 312 6.73 -8.95 19.36
C PHE A 312 7.63 -9.08 20.59
N TRP A 313 8.18 -7.98 21.09
CA TRP A 313 9.05 -7.96 22.26
C TRP A 313 8.34 -8.47 23.51
N PHE A 314 7.10 -8.03 23.71
CA PHE A 314 6.28 -8.37 24.88
C PHE A 314 5.81 -9.84 24.85
N TYR A 315 5.39 -10.34 23.69
CA TYR A 315 4.78 -11.67 23.59
C TYR A 315 5.78 -12.80 23.30
N ASN A 316 6.92 -12.51 22.68
CA ASN A 316 7.88 -13.55 22.34
C ASN A 316 8.91 -13.70 23.45
N LYS A 317 8.88 -14.81 24.20
CA LYS A 317 9.85 -15.12 25.27
C LYS A 317 11.20 -15.64 24.75
N LYS A 318 11.40 -15.71 23.43
CA LYS A 318 12.62 -16.22 22.81
C LYS A 318 13.85 -15.33 23.05
N ASP A 319 15.01 -15.95 22.83
CA ASP A 319 16.37 -15.51 23.14
C ASP A 319 16.66 -14.02 22.82
N PHE A 320 17.18 -13.30 23.82
CA PHE A 320 17.42 -11.85 23.77
C PHE A 320 18.37 -11.43 22.63
N LYS A 321 19.31 -12.29 22.27
CA LYS A 321 20.24 -12.06 21.14
C LYS A 321 19.51 -11.96 19.80
N PHE A 322 18.48 -12.77 19.59
CA PHE A 322 17.69 -12.76 18.36
C PHE A 322 16.89 -11.47 18.20
N LYS A 323 16.28 -10.99 19.29
CA LYS A 323 15.58 -9.71 19.33
C LYS A 323 16.51 -8.53 19.00
N LYS A 324 17.77 -8.60 19.46
CA LYS A 324 18.81 -7.60 19.18
C LYS A 324 19.18 -7.54 17.70
N TYR A 325 19.37 -8.66 17.02
CA TYR A 325 19.68 -8.65 15.57
C TYR A 325 18.54 -8.11 14.73
N LEU A 326 17.29 -8.48 15.06
CA LEU A 326 16.11 -7.96 14.38
C LEU A 326 16.02 -6.43 14.56
N PHE A 327 16.20 -5.95 15.80
CA PHE A 327 16.18 -4.52 16.11
C PHE A 327 17.30 -3.75 15.40
N VAL A 328 18.53 -4.28 15.40
CA VAL A 328 19.68 -3.62 14.74
C VAL A 328 19.49 -3.60 13.23
N PHE A 329 19.07 -4.70 12.61
CA PHE A 329 18.84 -4.72 11.17
C PHE A 329 17.75 -3.74 10.74
N TRP A 330 16.62 -3.74 11.44
CA TRP A 330 15.56 -2.79 11.15
C TRP A 330 15.98 -1.36 11.44
N GLY A 331 16.66 -1.12 12.58
CA GLY A 331 17.21 0.19 12.92
C GLY A 331 18.20 0.72 11.87
N LEU A 332 19.06 -0.14 11.31
CA LEU A 332 19.98 0.22 10.24
C LEU A 332 19.26 0.48 8.92
N THR A 333 18.28 -0.35 8.57
CA THR A 333 17.41 -0.13 7.40
C THR A 333 16.72 1.22 7.53
N TRP A 334 16.16 1.53 8.71
CA TRP A 334 15.51 2.81 9.01
C TRP A 334 16.46 4.01 9.03
N ALA A 335 17.69 3.86 9.52
CA ALA A 335 18.69 4.94 9.51
C ALA A 335 19.13 5.28 8.08
N PHE A 336 19.34 4.26 7.24
CA PHE A 336 19.65 4.44 5.82
C PHE A 336 18.48 5.10 5.07
N ILE A 337 17.26 4.69 5.39
CA ILE A 337 16.01 5.26 4.92
C ILE A 337 15.89 6.75 5.28
N ALA A 338 16.08 7.11 6.55
CA ALA A 338 16.00 8.49 7.01
C ALA A 338 17.07 9.38 6.35
N TYR A 339 18.26 8.82 6.11
CA TYR A 339 19.34 9.50 5.39
C TYR A 339 18.97 9.81 3.93
N LEU A 340 18.42 8.84 3.20
CA LEU A 340 17.98 9.04 1.81
C LEU A 340 16.82 10.04 1.70
N SER A 341 15.83 9.98 2.61
CA SER A 341 14.75 10.98 2.67
C SER A 341 15.27 12.38 2.94
N ASN A 342 16.26 12.52 3.83
CA ASN A 342 16.87 13.81 4.11
C ASN A 342 17.59 14.37 2.87
N ILE A 343 18.30 13.54 2.11
CA ILE A 343 18.91 13.96 0.82
C ILE A 343 17.83 14.45 -0.14
N TYR A 344 16.75 13.68 -0.32
CA TYR A 344 15.63 14.03 -1.21
C TYR A 344 14.97 15.37 -0.83
N ILE A 345 14.61 15.53 0.45
CA ILE A 345 13.97 16.75 0.97
C ILE A 345 14.87 17.97 0.77
N ASN A 346 16.18 17.84 1.05
CA ASN A 346 17.13 18.93 0.88
C ASN A 346 17.39 19.31 -0.58
N TYR A 347 17.26 18.37 -1.51
CA TYR A 347 17.48 18.61 -2.93
C TYR A 347 16.30 19.33 -3.60
N ILE A 348 15.08 18.90 -3.29
CA ILE A 348 13.86 19.32 -4.01
C ILE A 348 13.17 20.52 -3.39
N SER A 349 13.40 20.83 -2.12
CA SER A 349 12.65 21.90 -1.44
C SER A 349 13.32 23.29 -1.60
N PRO A 350 12.72 24.24 -2.34
CA PRO A 350 13.21 25.63 -2.38
C PRO A 350 12.84 26.42 -1.12
N GLN A 351 11.99 25.89 -0.23
CA GLN A 351 11.60 26.51 1.04
C GLN A 351 11.77 25.53 2.20
N LYS A 352 12.55 25.94 3.23
CA LYS A 352 12.73 25.23 4.53
C LYS A 352 11.44 25.10 5.38
N VAL A 353 10.27 25.13 4.77
CA VAL A 353 8.98 24.86 5.41
C VAL A 353 8.82 23.34 5.37
N GLY A 354 8.82 22.65 6.51
CA GLY A 354 8.74 21.18 6.56
C GLY A 354 10.08 20.44 6.55
N ASP A 355 11.17 21.12 6.92
CA ASP A 355 12.33 20.43 7.49
C ASP A 355 11.83 19.60 8.67
N VAL A 356 12.28 18.35 8.86
CA VAL A 356 11.87 17.52 10.02
C VAL A 356 12.14 18.27 11.33
N SER A 357 13.12 19.18 11.31
CA SER A 357 13.35 20.14 12.38
C SER A 357 12.09 20.92 12.77
N SER A 358 11.21 21.32 11.83
CA SER A 358 9.98 22.08 12.10
C SER A 358 8.93 21.32 12.89
N ILE A 359 8.86 19.99 12.77
CA ILE A 359 7.96 19.15 13.59
C ILE A 359 8.52 19.01 15.02
N VAL A 360 9.84 19.07 15.17
CA VAL A 360 10.55 19.00 16.47
C VAL A 360 10.70 20.38 17.12
N LYS A 361 10.27 21.47 16.46
CA LYS A 361 10.32 22.80 17.08
C LYS A 361 9.38 22.83 18.28
N TRP A 362 9.89 23.31 19.40
CA TRP A 362 9.16 23.37 20.67
C TRP A 362 7.81 24.11 20.47
N TRP A 363 7.70 25.14 19.63
CA TRP A 363 6.39 25.77 19.41
C TRP A 363 5.31 24.83 18.83
N VAL A 364 5.68 23.79 18.07
CA VAL A 364 4.73 22.81 17.53
C VAL A 364 4.23 21.88 18.64
N ILE A 365 5.14 21.46 19.51
CA ILE A 365 4.81 20.62 20.66
C ILE A 365 3.98 21.43 21.68
N SER A 366 4.30 22.70 21.92
CA SER A 366 3.49 23.57 22.81
C SER A 366 2.10 23.81 22.22
N ASN A 367 2.01 24.13 20.92
CA ASN A 367 0.72 24.31 20.24
C ASN A 367 -0.13 23.03 20.26
N PHE A 368 0.49 21.85 20.17
CA PHE A 368 -0.20 20.57 20.30
C PHE A 368 -0.80 20.41 21.70
N PHE A 369 0.00 20.60 22.76
CA PHE A 369 -0.49 20.46 24.14
C PHE A 369 -1.53 21.52 24.51
N GLU A 370 -1.42 22.74 23.97
CA GLU A 370 -2.42 23.79 24.17
C GLU A 370 -3.71 23.52 23.38
N SER A 371 -3.60 22.87 22.21
CA SER A 371 -4.74 22.65 21.32
C SER A 371 -5.51 21.37 21.60
N ILE A 372 -4.87 20.32 22.11
CA ILE A 372 -5.52 19.01 22.33
C ILE A 372 -6.65 19.07 23.37
N TRP A 373 -6.60 20.00 24.31
CA TRP A 373 -7.64 20.16 25.34
C TRP A 373 -8.85 20.97 24.86
N LYS A 374 -8.78 21.57 23.67
CA LYS A 374 -9.90 22.34 23.14
C LYS A 374 -11.05 21.38 22.78
N PRO A 375 -12.28 21.61 23.27
CA PRO A 375 -13.41 20.71 23.04
C PRO A 375 -13.66 20.42 21.56
N TRP A 376 -13.51 21.44 20.69
CA TRP A 376 -13.67 21.29 19.25
C TRP A 376 -12.57 20.47 18.58
N VAL A 377 -11.36 20.40 19.15
CA VAL A 377 -10.27 19.56 18.63
C VAL A 377 -10.54 18.09 18.94
N LEU A 378 -11.07 17.80 20.13
CA LEU A 378 -11.47 16.45 20.52
C LEU A 378 -12.75 15.99 19.79
N SER A 379 -13.67 16.91 19.54
CA SER A 379 -14.92 16.61 18.83
C SER A 379 -14.78 16.70 17.31
N ALA A 380 -13.81 17.41 16.75
CA ALA A 380 -13.63 17.55 15.30
C ALA A 380 -13.49 16.21 14.58
N PRO A 381 -12.72 15.23 15.09
CA PRO A 381 -12.66 13.91 14.50
C PRO A 381 -14.02 13.21 14.41
N PHE A 382 -14.81 13.34 15.47
CA PHE A 382 -16.14 12.75 15.53
C PHE A 382 -17.13 13.52 14.66
N ILE A 383 -17.12 14.85 14.70
CA ILE A 383 -18.06 15.69 13.95
C ILE A 383 -17.79 15.58 12.46
N GLN A 384 -16.53 15.68 12.03
CA GLN A 384 -16.16 15.54 10.63
C GLN A 384 -16.56 14.17 10.12
N SER A 385 -16.08 13.10 10.72
CA SER A 385 -16.37 11.77 10.18
C SER A 385 -17.81 11.28 10.44
N PHE A 386 -18.56 11.77 11.43
CA PHE A 386 -19.95 11.32 11.65
C PHE A 386 -21.00 12.19 10.93
N TYR A 387 -20.82 13.51 10.88
CA TYR A 387 -21.80 14.44 10.27
C TYR A 387 -21.47 14.85 8.84
N HIS A 388 -20.20 14.81 8.43
CA HIS A 388 -19.76 15.32 7.12
C HIS A 388 -19.28 14.25 6.15
N THR A 389 -19.43 12.95 6.48
CA THR A 389 -18.87 11.92 5.62
C THR A 389 -19.71 10.70 5.36
N ASP A 390 -19.49 10.11 4.19
CA ASP A 390 -19.96 8.78 3.79
C ASP A 390 -19.26 7.63 4.56
N TYR A 391 -18.43 7.91 5.59
CA TYR A 391 -17.67 6.91 6.36
C TYR A 391 -18.44 6.33 7.56
N ASN A 392 -19.76 6.47 7.65
CA ASN A 392 -20.56 5.77 8.68
C ASN A 392 -20.30 4.26 8.70
N LEU A 393 -19.98 3.68 7.53
CA LEU A 393 -19.58 2.30 7.38
C LEU A 393 -18.21 1.99 7.99
N LEU A 394 -17.25 2.93 7.95
CA LEU A 394 -15.95 2.80 8.60
C LEU A 394 -16.11 2.68 10.12
N TYR A 395 -16.99 3.47 10.71
CA TYR A 395 -17.29 3.39 12.15
C TYR A 395 -17.98 2.09 12.52
N LEU A 396 -18.89 1.59 11.68
CA LEU A 396 -19.47 0.28 11.89
C LEU A 396 -18.39 -0.81 11.88
N LEU A 397 -17.47 -0.77 10.91
CA LEU A 397 -16.35 -1.71 10.84
C LEU A 397 -15.42 -1.57 12.07
N TYR A 398 -15.16 -0.35 12.52
CA TYR A 398 -14.34 -0.08 13.70
C TYR A 398 -15.00 -0.54 14.99
N PHE A 399 -16.29 -0.26 15.15
CA PHE A 399 -17.10 -0.71 16.29
C PHE A 399 -17.15 -2.23 16.36
N ILE A 400 -17.37 -2.90 15.22
CA ILE A 400 -17.27 -4.36 15.12
C ILE A 400 -15.87 -4.82 15.53
N ALA A 401 -14.80 -4.19 15.02
CA ALA A 401 -13.42 -4.51 15.37
C ALA A 401 -13.13 -4.32 16.88
N VAL A 402 -13.64 -3.28 17.51
CA VAL A 402 -13.52 -3.01 18.96
C VAL A 402 -14.24 -4.07 19.77
N ILE A 403 -15.50 -4.40 19.42
CA ILE A 403 -16.24 -5.50 20.06
C ILE A 403 -15.42 -6.79 19.98
N ILE A 404 -14.92 -7.12 18.79
CA ILE A 404 -14.09 -8.31 18.57
C ILE A 404 -12.84 -8.30 19.47
N PHE A 405 -12.16 -7.16 19.55
CA PHE A 405 -10.97 -6.97 20.37
C PHE A 405 -11.26 -7.22 21.86
N LEU A 406 -12.36 -6.66 22.38
CA LEU A 406 -12.76 -6.78 23.78
C LEU A 406 -13.16 -8.22 24.15
N PHE A 407 -13.91 -8.91 23.28
CA PHE A 407 -14.46 -10.24 23.60
C PHE A 407 -13.49 -11.41 23.36
N ASN A 408 -12.42 -11.25 22.58
CA ASN A 408 -11.52 -12.35 22.19
C ASN A 408 -10.04 -12.13 22.56
N PHE A 409 -9.79 -11.42 23.65
CA PHE A 409 -8.46 -10.93 24.07
C PHE A 409 -7.37 -11.99 24.25
N LYS A 410 -7.63 -13.32 24.28
CA LYS A 410 -6.56 -14.31 24.57
C LYS A 410 -6.02 -15.10 23.37
N LYS A 411 -6.68 -15.13 22.20
CA LYS A 411 -6.36 -16.14 21.15
C LYS A 411 -5.81 -15.61 19.82
N LEU A 412 -5.77 -14.30 19.55
CA LEU A 412 -5.60 -13.78 18.19
C LEU A 412 -4.57 -12.65 18.10
N LEU A 413 -3.29 -12.98 18.30
CA LEU A 413 -2.19 -12.01 18.38
C LEU A 413 -1.95 -11.26 17.05
N GLU A 414 -2.22 -11.90 15.91
CA GLU A 414 -2.19 -11.26 14.57
C GLU A 414 -3.21 -10.14 14.44
N ILE A 415 -4.46 -10.44 14.74
CA ILE A 415 -5.56 -9.47 14.66
C ILE A 415 -5.32 -8.34 15.66
N LYS A 416 -4.81 -8.66 16.85
CA LYS A 416 -4.45 -7.65 17.84
C LYS A 416 -3.40 -6.69 17.32
N SER A 417 -2.34 -7.21 16.67
CA SER A 417 -1.31 -6.38 16.05
C SER A 417 -1.91 -5.44 15.02
N LEU A 418 -2.70 -5.99 14.09
CA LEU A 418 -3.30 -5.19 13.01
C LEU A 418 -4.36 -4.20 13.52
N PHE A 419 -5.09 -4.54 14.59
CA PHE A 419 -5.99 -3.62 15.26
C PHE A 419 -5.23 -2.50 15.97
N LEU A 420 -4.16 -2.81 16.72
CA LEU A 420 -3.36 -1.80 17.40
C LEU A 420 -2.62 -0.89 16.41
N SER A 421 -2.13 -1.45 15.31
CA SER A 421 -1.55 -0.70 14.19
C SER A 421 -2.58 0.24 13.56
N SER A 422 -3.82 -0.21 13.35
CA SER A 422 -4.88 0.68 12.82
C SER A 422 -5.30 1.77 13.81
N VAL A 423 -5.39 1.47 15.10
CA VAL A 423 -5.62 2.45 16.18
C VAL A 423 -4.52 3.52 16.19
N ALA A 424 -3.26 3.12 16.11
CA ALA A 424 -2.16 4.06 16.17
C ALA A 424 -2.05 4.93 14.92
N LEU A 425 -2.36 4.38 13.73
CA LEU A 425 -2.47 5.17 12.52
C LEU A 425 -3.53 6.26 12.69
N LEU A 426 -4.72 5.93 13.20
CA LEU A 426 -5.77 6.92 13.51
C LEU A 426 -5.27 7.99 14.48
N TRP A 427 -4.56 7.60 15.53
CA TRP A 427 -3.99 8.52 16.51
C TRP A 427 -2.96 9.47 15.88
N ILE A 428 -2.04 8.95 15.06
CA ILE A 428 -1.01 9.77 14.41
C ILE A 428 -1.62 10.71 13.38
N PHE A 429 -2.60 10.26 12.61
CA PHE A 429 -3.36 11.14 11.74
C PHE A 429 -4.01 12.27 12.56
N GLY A 430 -4.64 11.94 13.68
CA GLY A 430 -5.17 12.91 14.63
C GLY A 430 -4.10 13.90 15.12
N ILE A 431 -2.92 13.43 15.51
CA ILE A 431 -1.81 14.28 15.96
C ILE A 431 -1.31 15.21 14.85
N ILE A 432 -1.12 14.70 13.63
CA ILE A 432 -0.70 15.50 12.46
C ILE A 432 -1.71 16.62 12.21
N LEU A 433 -3.01 16.34 12.36
CA LEU A 433 -4.08 17.33 12.21
C LEU A 433 -4.03 18.40 13.31
N ILE A 434 -3.83 18.00 14.57
CA ILE A 434 -3.74 18.90 15.72
C ILE A 434 -2.49 19.78 15.65
N ILE A 435 -1.39 19.26 15.11
CA ILE A 435 -0.15 20.03 14.93
C ILE A 435 -0.33 21.14 13.89
N ASN A 436 -1.17 20.94 12.88
CA ASN A 436 -1.41 21.90 11.81
C ASN A 436 -2.64 22.83 12.09
N VAL A 437 -2.95 23.09 13.37
CA VAL A 437 -4.15 23.83 13.81
C VAL A 437 -4.34 25.22 13.19
N GLU A 438 -3.29 25.92 12.75
CA GLU A 438 -3.44 27.21 12.05
C GLU A 438 -4.10 27.09 10.66
N LEU A 439 -4.11 25.88 10.08
CA LEU A 439 -4.76 25.54 8.81
C LEU A 439 -6.11 24.81 9.02
N LEU A 440 -6.68 24.82 10.23
CA LEU A 440 -7.85 24.01 10.59
C LEU A 440 -9.02 24.15 9.61
N TRP A 441 -9.25 25.35 9.05
CA TRP A 441 -10.34 25.56 8.09
C TRP A 441 -10.13 24.81 6.76
N LEU A 442 -8.89 24.78 6.25
CA LEU A 442 -8.48 23.98 5.08
C LEU A 442 -8.41 22.47 5.40
N LEU A 443 -8.00 22.10 6.61
CA LEU A 443 -7.85 20.71 7.05
C LEU A 443 -9.18 20.05 7.45
N THR A 444 -10.13 20.83 7.97
CA THR A 444 -11.45 20.34 8.37
C THR A 444 -12.28 19.96 7.15
N HIS A 445 -12.29 20.74 6.07
CA HIS A 445 -13.08 20.41 4.90
C HIS A 445 -12.46 19.33 4.00
N TYR A 446 -11.13 19.16 4.00
CA TYR A 446 -10.47 18.33 2.99
C TYR A 446 -9.47 17.29 3.54
N ALA A 447 -8.86 17.43 4.71
CA ALA A 447 -7.80 16.51 5.15
C ALA A 447 -8.29 15.43 6.13
N PHE A 448 -9.15 15.80 7.08
CA PHE A 448 -9.62 14.87 8.14
C PHE A 448 -10.33 13.65 7.55
N VAL A 449 -11.18 13.90 6.56
CA VAL A 449 -12.00 12.93 5.85
C VAL A 449 -11.15 11.90 5.09
N ARG A 450 -9.94 12.28 4.67
CA ARG A 450 -9.18 11.57 3.64
C ARG A 450 -8.12 10.60 4.18
N TYR A 451 -7.67 10.75 5.43
CA TYR A 451 -6.70 9.83 6.06
C TYR A 451 -7.28 8.48 6.52
N PRO A 452 -8.53 8.41 7.01
CA PRO A 452 -9.15 7.13 7.39
C PRO A 452 -9.23 6.10 6.24
N ILE A 453 -9.15 6.55 4.98
CA ILE A 453 -9.08 5.70 3.78
C ILE A 453 -7.95 4.69 3.90
N ALA A 454 -6.78 5.13 4.39
CA ALA A 454 -5.59 4.30 4.49
C ALA A 454 -5.76 3.12 5.48
N ILE A 455 -6.75 3.21 6.37
CA ILE A 455 -7.03 2.22 7.41
C ILE A 455 -8.10 1.21 6.97
N ILE A 456 -8.87 1.49 5.91
CA ILE A 456 -9.93 0.60 5.43
C ILE A 456 -9.42 -0.84 5.19
N PRO A 457 -8.26 -1.08 4.54
CA PRO A 457 -7.77 -2.44 4.34
C PRO A 457 -7.55 -3.20 5.67
N PHE A 458 -7.09 -2.53 6.72
CA PHE A 458 -6.93 -3.14 8.05
C PHE A 458 -8.28 -3.59 8.61
N LEU A 459 -9.28 -2.71 8.57
CA LEU A 459 -10.60 -2.99 9.14
C LEU A 459 -11.32 -4.10 8.38
N VAL A 460 -11.23 -4.08 7.04
CA VAL A 460 -11.79 -5.15 6.21
C VAL A 460 -11.12 -6.48 6.56
N TYR A 461 -9.79 -6.53 6.68
CA TYR A 461 -9.09 -7.75 7.08
C TYR A 461 -9.58 -8.27 8.45
N ILE A 462 -9.65 -7.40 9.47
CA ILE A 462 -10.08 -7.75 10.82
C ILE A 462 -11.50 -8.32 10.83
N VAL A 463 -12.43 -7.65 10.14
CA VAL A 463 -13.84 -8.08 10.05
C VAL A 463 -13.97 -9.39 9.28
N SER A 464 -13.30 -9.52 8.14
CA SER A 464 -13.27 -10.74 7.32
C SER A 464 -12.70 -11.93 8.06
N TYR A 465 -11.59 -11.74 8.78
CA TYR A 465 -11.01 -12.78 9.62
C TYR A 465 -12.00 -13.24 10.68
N PHE A 466 -12.71 -12.31 11.31
CA PHE A 466 -13.66 -12.65 12.35
C PHE A 466 -14.90 -13.40 11.82
N ILE A 467 -15.43 -12.98 10.68
CA ILE A 467 -16.50 -13.70 9.97
C ILE A 467 -16.03 -15.14 9.72
N HIS A 468 -14.81 -15.31 9.20
CA HIS A 468 -14.25 -16.64 9.03
C HIS A 468 -14.15 -17.40 10.37
N PHE A 469 -13.61 -16.79 11.42
CA PHE A 469 -13.44 -17.43 12.71
C PHE A 469 -14.76 -17.87 13.37
N ILE A 470 -15.80 -17.04 13.33
CA ILE A 470 -17.12 -17.39 13.87
C ILE A 470 -17.76 -18.51 13.06
N PHE A 471 -17.80 -18.34 11.74
CA PHE A 471 -18.64 -19.17 10.90
C PHE A 471 -17.94 -20.43 10.42
N ALA A 472 -16.61 -20.50 10.38
CA ALA A 472 -15.89 -21.71 10.02
C ALA A 472 -15.75 -22.69 11.21
N LYS A 473 -15.60 -22.17 12.43
CA LYS A 473 -15.39 -23.00 13.63
C LYS A 473 -16.66 -23.70 14.15
N LYS A 474 -17.84 -23.34 13.62
CA LYS A 474 -19.12 -24.01 13.91
C LYS A 474 -19.40 -25.20 12.96
N TRP A 475 -18.54 -25.46 11.97
CA TRP A 475 -18.81 -26.44 10.90
C TRP A 475 -17.66 -27.43 10.65
N GLN A 476 -16.64 -27.44 11.52
CA GLN A 476 -15.72 -28.55 11.74
C GLN A 476 -16.06 -29.17 13.10
#